data_AF-A0A921URJ9-F1
#
_entry.id   AF-A0A921URJ9-F1
#
_cell.length_a   1.000
_cell.length_b   1.000
_cell.length_c   1.000
_cell.angle_alpha   90.00
_cell.angle_beta   90.00
_cell.angle_gamma   90.00
#
_symmetry.space_group_name_H-M   'P 1'
#
loop_
_entity.id
_entity.type
_entity.pdbx_description
1 polymer ?
#
loop_
_entity_poly.entity_id
_entity_poly.type
_entity_poly.pdbx_seq_one_letter_code
_entity_poly.pdbx_strand_id
1 'polypeptide(L)'
;MPSRYEARGGEDAMLPEVPYERFRIGSQFFTLARRHAVLVVRERRLWRKFRVPCVADMAQDSCYPEEHYFPTLLDMADPGGVARYTLTRVNWTGSVAGHPHTYTAPEVTPGLVAELRASNHTHPHMFARKFAPDCLAPLLAIADTVLFKD
;
A
#
# COMPACT_ATOMS: atom_id res chain seq x y z
N MET A 1 -1.51 -1.45 -15.09
CA MET A 1 -1.88 -0.04 -14.87
C MET A 1 -3.17 0.31 -15.61
N PRO A 2 -3.31 0.09 -16.95
CA PRO A 2 -4.56 0.38 -17.66
C PRO A 2 -5.80 -0.29 -17.04
N SER A 3 -5.74 -1.61 -16.80
CA SER A 3 -6.84 -2.37 -16.18
C SER A 3 -7.34 -1.81 -14.84
N ARG A 4 -6.45 -1.19 -14.05
CA ARG A 4 -6.75 -0.62 -12.72
C ARG A 4 -7.53 0.69 -12.80
N TYR A 5 -7.26 1.45 -13.86
CA TYR A 5 -7.99 2.67 -14.20
C TYR A 5 -9.31 2.33 -14.90
N GLU A 6 -9.26 1.43 -15.89
CA GLU A 6 -10.42 0.94 -16.65
C GLU A 6 -11.48 0.28 -15.75
N ALA A 7 -11.07 -0.48 -14.73
CA ALA A 7 -11.98 -1.08 -13.77
C ALA A 7 -12.85 -0.07 -12.99
N ARG A 8 -12.54 1.24 -13.08
CA ARG A 8 -13.36 2.32 -12.52
C ARG A 8 -14.41 2.89 -13.48
N GLY A 9 -14.56 2.32 -14.67
CA GLY A 9 -15.45 2.81 -15.72
C GLY A 9 -14.74 3.58 -16.83
N GLY A 10 -13.45 3.29 -17.07
CA GLY A 10 -12.66 3.92 -18.14
C GLY A 10 -12.38 5.41 -17.94
N GLU A 11 -12.00 6.07 -19.04
CA GLU A 11 -11.68 7.50 -19.05
C GLU A 11 -12.87 8.37 -18.66
N ASP A 12 -14.06 8.08 -19.17
CA ASP A 12 -15.26 8.87 -18.91
C ASP A 12 -15.64 8.93 -17.43
N ALA A 13 -15.42 7.83 -16.70
CA ALA A 13 -15.77 7.77 -15.28
C ALA A 13 -14.84 8.65 -14.43
N MET A 14 -13.56 8.72 -14.75
CA MET A 14 -12.56 9.43 -13.94
C MET A 14 -12.35 10.89 -14.38
N LEU A 15 -12.70 11.22 -15.63
CA LEU A 15 -12.63 12.57 -16.17
C LEU A 15 -13.78 13.48 -15.66
N PRO A 16 -13.56 14.81 -15.67
CA PRO A 16 -12.26 15.49 -15.86
C PRO A 16 -11.37 15.48 -14.60
N GLU A 17 -11.85 14.91 -13.49
CA GLU A 17 -11.22 15.02 -12.18
C GLU A 17 -9.82 14.42 -12.10
N VAL A 18 -9.63 13.24 -12.71
CA VAL A 18 -8.40 12.46 -12.70
C VAL A 18 -8.11 11.96 -14.11
N PRO A 19 -7.31 12.70 -14.90
CA PRO A 19 -6.74 12.18 -16.13
C PRO A 19 -5.88 10.93 -15.86
N TYR A 20 -5.76 10.05 -16.85
CA TYR A 20 -4.99 8.80 -16.71
C TYR A 20 -3.56 9.04 -16.23
N GLU A 21 -2.90 10.09 -16.73
CA GLU A 21 -1.51 10.44 -16.40
C GLU A 21 -1.34 10.91 -14.95
N ARG A 22 -2.44 11.27 -14.29
CA ARG A 22 -2.47 11.67 -12.88
C ARG A 22 -2.92 10.55 -11.96
N PHE A 23 -3.47 9.46 -12.50
CA PHE A 23 -3.81 8.29 -11.72
C PHE A 23 -2.55 7.63 -11.16
N ARG A 24 -2.61 7.25 -9.88
CA ARG A 24 -1.52 6.58 -9.18
C ARG A 24 -2.01 5.30 -8.55
N ILE A 25 -1.09 4.36 -8.44
CA ILE A 25 -1.26 3.12 -7.69
C ILE A 25 -0.23 3.12 -6.58
N GLY A 26 -0.64 2.62 -5.42
CA GLY A 26 0.20 2.46 -4.25
C GLY A 26 -0.22 1.24 -3.44
N SER A 27 0.26 1.21 -2.20
CA SER A 27 -0.03 0.14 -1.25
C SER A 27 -1.29 0.45 -0.45
N GLN A 28 -2.05 -0.57 -0.05
CA GLN A 28 -3.09 -0.47 0.99
C GLN A 28 -2.51 -0.02 2.35
N PHE A 29 -1.22 -0.25 2.56
CA PHE A 29 -0.48 0.11 3.77
C PHE A 29 0.37 1.35 3.50
N PHE A 30 -0.06 2.46 4.08
CA PHE A 30 0.58 3.77 3.95
C PHE A 30 0.61 4.50 5.28
N THR A 31 1.40 5.57 5.35
CA THR A 31 1.49 6.45 6.52
C THR A 31 1.14 7.87 6.08
N LEU A 32 0.35 8.58 6.88
CA LEU A 32 -0.04 9.97 6.60
C LEU A 32 0.54 10.91 7.65
N ALA A 33 1.12 12.02 7.19
CA ALA A 33 1.29 13.17 8.05
C ALA A 33 -0.10 13.75 8.41
N ARG A 34 -0.22 14.32 9.61
CA ARG A 34 -1.50 14.90 10.09
C ARG A 34 -2.12 15.88 9.09
N ARG A 35 -1.30 16.70 8.41
CA ARG A 35 -1.77 17.65 7.38
C ARG A 35 -2.46 16.96 6.20
N HIS A 36 -1.94 15.81 5.76
CA HIS A 36 -2.52 15.02 4.67
C HIS A 36 -3.77 14.28 5.11
N ALA A 37 -3.84 13.81 6.36
CA ALA A 37 -5.06 13.21 6.91
C ALA A 37 -6.23 14.21 6.92
N VAL A 38 -5.98 15.47 7.32
CA VAL A 38 -7.00 16.54 7.26
C VAL A 38 -7.46 16.79 5.83
N LEU A 39 -6.53 16.80 4.87
CA LEU A 39 -6.84 16.95 3.44
C LEU A 39 -7.74 15.82 2.95
N VAL A 40 -7.39 14.56 3.22
CA VAL A 40 -8.16 13.36 2.85
C VAL A 40 -9.60 13.44 3.34
N VAL A 41 -9.81 13.80 4.62
CA VAL A 41 -11.17 13.83 5.21
C VAL A 41 -12.03 14.92 4.60
N ARG A 42 -11.43 16.05 4.21
CA ARG A 42 -12.12 17.19 3.58
C ARG A 42 -12.41 16.98 2.10
N GLU A 43 -11.59 16.18 1.42
CA GLU A 43 -11.72 15.93 0.00
C GLU A 43 -13.03 15.18 -0.31
N ARG A 44 -13.81 15.71 -1.26
CA ARG A 44 -15.07 15.12 -1.71
C ARG A 44 -15.15 14.94 -3.22
N ARG A 45 -14.38 15.70 -4.01
CA ARG A 45 -14.44 15.72 -5.47
C ARG A 45 -13.85 14.44 -6.05
N LEU A 46 -12.62 14.07 -5.68
CA LEU A 46 -12.03 12.81 -6.11
C LEU A 46 -12.71 11.63 -5.43
N TRP A 47 -13.03 11.72 -4.14
CA TRP A 47 -13.71 10.63 -3.44
C TRP A 47 -15.03 10.23 -4.09
N ARG A 48 -15.79 11.18 -4.66
CA ARG A 48 -17.02 10.88 -5.40
C ARG A 48 -16.79 9.96 -6.60
N LYS A 49 -15.62 10.01 -7.23
CA LYS A 49 -15.23 9.10 -8.32
C LYS A 49 -14.75 7.76 -7.76
N PHE A 50 -13.88 7.78 -6.76
CA PHE A 50 -13.28 6.56 -6.20
C PHE A 50 -14.26 5.68 -5.39
N ARG A 51 -15.38 6.24 -4.90
CA ARG A 51 -16.43 5.50 -4.18
C ARG A 51 -17.47 4.83 -5.10
N VAL A 52 -17.44 5.12 -6.40
CA VAL A 52 -18.36 4.49 -7.35
C VAL A 52 -18.00 3.01 -7.46
N PRO A 53 -18.99 2.09 -7.50
CA PRO A 53 -18.72 0.68 -7.76
C PRO A 53 -17.93 0.49 -9.05
N CYS A 54 -17.01 -0.46 -9.01
CA CYS A 54 -16.19 -0.84 -10.14
C CYS A 54 -17.01 -1.55 -11.21
N VAL A 55 -16.53 -1.56 -12.46
CA VAL A 55 -17.20 -2.29 -13.54
C VAL A 55 -17.14 -3.78 -13.23
N ALA A 56 -18.29 -4.44 -13.16
CA ALA A 56 -18.43 -5.78 -12.56
C ALA A 56 -17.58 -6.87 -13.23
N ASP A 57 -17.39 -6.77 -14.54
CA ASP A 57 -16.55 -7.65 -15.37
C ASP A 57 -15.03 -7.44 -15.13
N MET A 58 -14.63 -6.25 -14.68
CA MET A 58 -13.24 -5.86 -14.43
C MET A 58 -12.91 -5.77 -12.92
N ALA A 59 -13.91 -5.96 -12.06
CA ALA A 59 -13.82 -5.69 -10.62
C ALA A 59 -13.06 -6.76 -9.83
N GLN A 60 -12.92 -7.98 -10.36
CA GLN A 60 -12.48 -9.14 -9.56
C GLN A 60 -11.05 -9.01 -9.02
N ASP A 61 -10.12 -8.43 -9.81
CA ASP A 61 -8.71 -8.33 -9.40
C ASP A 61 -8.10 -6.93 -9.56
N SER A 62 -8.85 -5.97 -10.12
CA SER A 62 -8.29 -4.69 -10.56
C SER A 62 -8.78 -3.45 -9.80
N CYS A 63 -9.78 -3.56 -8.93
CA CYS A 63 -10.44 -2.38 -8.38
C CYS A 63 -10.35 -2.24 -6.85
N TYR A 64 -9.29 -1.60 -6.38
CA TYR A 64 -9.03 -1.35 -4.95
C TYR A 64 -8.95 0.17 -4.68
N PRO A 65 -10.03 0.84 -4.23
CA PRO A 65 -10.05 2.28 -3.93
C PRO A 65 -8.94 2.75 -3.03
N GLU A 66 -8.64 2.00 -1.98
CA GLU A 66 -7.59 2.29 -1.03
C GLU A 66 -6.17 2.22 -1.64
N GLU A 67 -5.96 1.45 -2.70
CA GLU A 67 -4.67 1.39 -3.41
C GLU A 67 -4.49 2.52 -4.41
N HIS A 68 -5.55 3.24 -4.77
CA HIS A 68 -5.52 4.23 -5.87
C HIS A 68 -5.91 5.65 -5.41
N TYR A 69 -6.91 5.79 -4.54
CA TYR A 69 -7.47 7.07 -4.10
C TYR A 69 -6.43 7.92 -3.37
N PHE A 70 -5.83 7.37 -2.30
CA PHE A 70 -4.85 8.08 -1.49
C PHE A 70 -3.61 8.50 -2.31
N PRO A 71 -2.92 7.61 -3.05
CA PRO A 71 -1.76 8.02 -3.82
C PRO A 71 -2.11 9.01 -4.94
N THR A 72 -3.28 8.87 -5.59
CA THR A 72 -3.73 9.83 -6.62
C THR A 72 -3.98 11.20 -6.01
N LEU A 73 -4.78 11.26 -4.94
CA LEU A 73 -5.11 12.51 -4.26
C LEU A 73 -3.84 13.23 -3.78
N LEU A 74 -2.94 12.52 -3.11
CA LEU A 74 -1.77 13.13 -2.50
C LEU A 74 -0.73 13.57 -3.52
N ASP A 75 -0.47 12.79 -4.58
CA ASP A 75 0.42 13.21 -5.69
C ASP A 75 -0.16 14.41 -6.46
N MET A 76 -1.49 14.51 -6.54
CA MET A 76 -2.14 15.66 -7.18
C MET A 76 -2.14 16.92 -6.32
N ALA A 77 -2.31 16.79 -5.01
CA ALA A 77 -2.49 17.92 -4.10
C ALA A 77 -1.18 18.45 -3.51
N ASP A 78 -0.20 17.58 -3.23
CA ASP A 78 1.07 17.95 -2.60
C ASP A 78 2.22 17.03 -3.05
N PRO A 79 2.64 17.07 -4.33
CA PRO A 79 3.65 16.17 -4.87
C PRO A 79 5.04 16.31 -4.21
N GLY A 80 5.32 17.46 -3.59
CA GLY A 80 6.56 17.71 -2.85
C GLY A 80 6.53 17.20 -1.40
N GLY A 81 5.34 17.04 -0.82
CA GLY A 81 5.16 16.52 0.53
C GLY A 81 4.92 15.01 0.61
N VAL A 82 4.93 14.29 -0.52
CA VAL A 82 4.72 12.84 -0.59
C VAL A 82 6.03 12.10 -0.78
N ALA A 83 6.34 11.22 0.17
CA ALA A 83 7.34 10.19 -0.03
C ALA A 83 6.81 9.16 -1.03
N ARG A 84 7.48 8.98 -2.17
CA ARG A 84 7.10 7.98 -3.20
C ARG A 84 7.54 6.55 -2.82
N TYR A 85 7.48 6.20 -1.54
CA TYR A 85 7.76 4.89 -1.00
C TYR A 85 6.95 4.64 0.28
N THR A 86 6.85 3.38 0.71
CA THR A 86 6.14 2.98 1.94
C THR A 86 7.10 2.46 3.00
N LEU A 87 6.74 2.62 4.27
CA LEU A 87 7.47 2.06 5.40
C LEU A 87 7.17 0.58 5.63
N THR A 88 6.28 -0.03 4.83
CA THR A 88 5.90 -1.44 4.93
C THR A 88 6.62 -2.28 3.88
N ARG A 89 7.49 -3.19 4.30
CA ARG A 89 8.11 -4.22 3.45
C ARG A 89 7.07 -5.28 3.08
N VAL A 90 7.01 -5.63 1.79
CA VAL A 90 6.15 -6.69 1.27
C VAL A 90 6.98 -7.59 0.36
N ASN A 91 6.95 -8.89 0.61
CA ASN A 91 7.58 -9.87 -0.25
C ASN A 91 6.56 -10.38 -1.29
N TRP A 92 6.76 -10.02 -2.55
CA TRP A 92 5.91 -10.42 -3.67
C TRP A 92 6.41 -11.68 -4.40
N THR A 93 7.53 -12.26 -3.95
CA THR A 93 8.06 -13.53 -4.50
C THR A 93 7.02 -14.63 -4.32
N GLY A 94 6.72 -15.36 -5.40
CA GLY A 94 5.72 -16.43 -5.34
C GLY A 94 4.28 -15.96 -5.11
N SER A 95 3.96 -14.69 -5.43
CA SER A 95 2.61 -14.14 -5.31
C SER A 95 1.54 -15.02 -5.98
N VAL A 96 0.46 -15.31 -5.26
CA VAL A 96 -0.69 -16.10 -5.74
C VAL A 96 -1.95 -15.25 -5.60
N ALA A 97 -2.73 -15.12 -6.68
CA ALA A 97 -4.00 -14.38 -6.69
C ALA A 97 -3.90 -12.95 -6.09
N GLY A 98 -2.82 -12.23 -6.40
CA GLY A 98 -2.60 -10.86 -5.89
C GLY A 98 -2.24 -10.78 -4.40
N HIS A 99 -1.92 -11.91 -3.75
CA HIS A 99 -1.46 -11.93 -2.37
C HIS A 99 0.06 -12.12 -2.28
N PRO A 100 0.74 -11.32 -1.42
CA PRO A 100 2.17 -11.47 -1.17
C PRO A 100 2.47 -12.75 -0.38
N HIS A 101 3.75 -13.13 -0.36
CA HIS A 101 4.28 -14.23 0.43
C HIS A 101 3.83 -14.13 1.89
N THR A 102 3.43 -15.27 2.45
CA THR A 102 3.06 -15.39 3.87
C THR A 102 4.15 -16.17 4.58
N TYR A 103 4.97 -15.47 5.35
CA TYR A 103 5.98 -16.07 6.22
C TYR A 103 5.31 -16.94 7.27
N THR A 104 5.89 -18.10 7.50
CA THR A 104 5.49 -19.11 8.50
C THR A 104 6.48 -19.14 9.66
N ALA A 105 6.11 -19.76 10.78
CA ALA A 105 6.95 -19.78 11.98
C ALA A 105 8.42 -20.23 11.74
N PRO A 106 8.72 -21.25 10.90
CA PRO A 106 10.10 -21.66 10.63
C PRO A 106 10.97 -20.61 9.92
N GLU A 107 10.36 -19.64 9.24
CA GLU A 107 11.08 -18.57 8.53
C GLU A 107 11.49 -17.43 9.47
N VAL A 108 10.85 -17.33 10.64
CA VAL A 108 11.08 -16.24 11.60
C VAL A 108 12.46 -16.40 12.25
N THR A 109 13.39 -15.57 11.80
CA THR A 109 14.77 -15.52 12.30
C THR A 109 15.24 -14.07 12.48
N PRO A 110 16.28 -13.80 13.29
CA PRO A 110 16.92 -12.49 13.34
C PRO A 110 17.39 -12.00 11.97
N GLY A 111 17.88 -12.92 11.12
CA GLY A 111 18.31 -12.62 9.75
C GLY A 111 17.15 -12.13 8.87
N LEU A 112 15.98 -12.77 8.96
CA LEU A 112 14.78 -12.32 8.26
C LEU A 112 14.39 -10.89 8.67
N VAL A 113 14.40 -10.58 9.98
CA VAL A 113 14.04 -9.22 10.45
C VAL A 113 15.03 -8.17 9.92
N ALA A 114 16.33 -8.47 9.91
CA ALA A 114 17.34 -7.59 9.35
C ALA A 114 17.12 -7.34 7.84
N GLU A 115 16.81 -8.39 7.08
CA GLU A 115 16.46 -8.28 5.66
C GLU A 115 15.20 -7.43 5.46
N LEU A 116 14.18 -7.63 6.28
CA LEU A 116 12.91 -6.90 6.17
C LEU A 116 13.06 -5.41 6.48
N ARG A 117 13.95 -5.03 7.40
CA ARG A 117 14.27 -3.62 7.71
C ARG A 117 15.00 -2.92 6.55
N ALA A 118 15.76 -3.67 5.74
CA ALA A 118 16.58 -3.11 4.68
C ALA A 118 15.73 -2.43 3.60
N SER A 119 16.14 -1.22 3.20
CA SER A 119 15.41 -0.36 2.27
C SER A 119 16.42 0.37 1.37
N ASN A 120 16.08 0.53 0.10
CA ASN A 120 16.83 1.36 -0.84
C ASN A 120 16.36 2.82 -0.83
N HIS A 121 15.44 3.18 0.06
CA HIS A 121 14.92 4.53 0.22
C HIS A 121 15.59 5.25 1.39
N THR A 122 15.23 6.51 1.59
CA THR A 122 15.79 7.37 2.66
C THR A 122 15.62 6.78 4.06
N HIS A 123 14.57 5.97 4.29
CA HIS A 123 14.29 5.37 5.59
C HIS A 123 14.19 3.84 5.49
N PRO A 124 14.62 3.10 6.54
CA PRO A 124 14.33 1.69 6.71
C PRO A 124 12.83 1.40 6.66
N HIS A 125 12.46 0.17 6.32
CA HIS A 125 11.10 -0.27 6.56
C HIS A 125 10.87 -0.44 8.07
N MET A 126 9.73 0.06 8.55
CA MET A 126 9.32 -0.03 9.95
C MET A 126 8.29 -1.13 10.18
N PHE A 127 7.62 -1.58 9.12
CA PHE A 127 6.61 -2.63 9.16
C PHE A 127 6.91 -3.68 8.09
N ALA A 128 6.40 -4.90 8.28
CA ALA A 128 6.47 -5.95 7.27
C ALA A 128 5.19 -6.78 7.25
N ARG A 129 4.86 -7.34 6.09
CA ARG A 129 3.78 -8.33 5.90
C ARG A 129 4.15 -9.31 4.78
N LYS A 130 3.58 -10.52 4.75
CA LYS A 130 2.50 -11.07 5.60
C LYS A 130 3.05 -12.20 6.47
N PHE A 131 2.59 -12.30 7.71
CA PHE A 131 2.96 -13.36 8.63
C PHE A 131 1.73 -14.22 8.93
N ALA A 132 1.92 -15.53 8.99
CA ALA A 132 0.90 -16.45 9.49
C ALA A 132 0.72 -16.29 11.02
N PRO A 133 -0.44 -16.69 11.58
CA PRO A 133 -0.70 -16.50 13.01
C PRO A 133 0.31 -17.18 13.94
N ASP A 134 0.88 -18.31 13.52
CA ASP A 134 1.90 -19.07 14.25
C ASP A 134 3.26 -18.37 14.34
N CYS A 135 3.48 -17.30 13.58
CA CYS A 135 4.67 -16.45 13.69
C CYS A 135 4.73 -15.62 14.98
N LEU A 136 3.62 -15.47 15.71
CA LEU A 136 3.59 -14.62 16.91
C LEU A 136 4.61 -15.05 17.97
N ALA A 137 4.61 -16.33 18.34
CA ALA A 137 5.52 -16.85 19.35
C ALA A 137 7.01 -16.67 18.99
N PRO A 138 7.50 -17.07 17.79
CA PRO A 138 8.91 -16.85 17.44
C PRO A 138 9.26 -15.37 17.28
N LEU A 139 8.34 -14.51 16.82
CA LEU A 139 8.59 -13.05 16.76
C LEU A 139 8.79 -12.46 18.16
N LEU A 140 7.96 -12.85 19.13
CA LEU A 140 8.11 -12.42 20.52
C LEU A 140 9.41 -12.96 21.15
N ALA A 141 9.79 -14.20 20.82
CA ALA A 141 11.01 -14.82 21.33
C ALA A 141 12.30 -14.09 20.90
N ILE A 142 12.28 -13.41 19.76
CA ILE A 142 13.42 -12.62 19.25
C ILE A 142 13.26 -11.11 19.47
N ALA A 143 12.17 -10.65 20.09
CA ALA A 143 11.84 -9.22 20.17
C ALA A 143 12.90 -8.41 20.92
N ASP A 144 13.32 -8.87 22.10
CA ASP A 144 14.33 -8.16 22.92
C ASP A 144 15.73 -8.17 22.30
N THR A 145 15.98 -9.08 21.35
CA THR A 145 17.29 -9.21 20.70
C THR A 145 17.37 -8.52 19.36
N VAL A 146 16.25 -8.32 18.67
CA VAL A 146 16.22 -7.82 17.28
C VAL A 146 15.21 -6.70 17.05
N LEU A 147 14.12 -6.63 17.81
CA LEU A 147 13.07 -5.61 17.63
C LEU A 147 13.32 -4.37 18.50
N PHE A 148 13.74 -4.55 19.75
CA PHE A 148 13.89 -3.45 20.73
C PHE A 148 15.34 -3.01 20.98
N LYS A 149 16.29 -3.52 20.18
CA LYS A 149 17.69 -3.06 20.20
C LYS A 149 17.89 -1.99 19.14
N ASP A 150 17.47 -0.78 19.46
CA ASP A 150 17.84 0.43 18.71
C ASP A 150 18.78 1.28 19.57
#